data_AF-A0A385H5W9-F1
#
_entry.id   AF-A0A385H5W9-F1
#
_cell.length_a   1.000
_cell.length_b   1.000
_cell.length_c   1.000
_cell.angle_alpha   90.00
_cell.angle_beta   90.00
_cell.angle_gamma   90.00
#
_symmetry.space_group_name_H-M   'P 1'
#
loop_
_entity.id
_entity.type
_entity.pdbx_description
1 polymer ?
#
loop_
_entity_poly.entity_id
_entity_poly.type
_entity_poly.pdbx_seq_one_letter_code
_entity_poly.pdbx_strand_id
1 'polypeptide(L)'
;MAEVTEKELEFMSIARNAGMFKTKSLLSTMYPAFKFLVMSTGLITCIGQVVVKMRDESPDLFVLVEALHWVGVLFMMLTWQLRMWLGTKSYFSMNDDIKAGFYKYSVPFESEDIALIQSGNDESRRFQKRFNVVIFFGCFSSMLRDPIFGETIHEEGSEVTRLKFYNTWFPFQVNTWPRYGLVCVFQFFLGLSVLITSMAVVSLIIGGLIQLSTSFRLLQLKISRAHLYAENQAKKNQKSYEDTLYEYLVECVKHHQALIRFFRVYQNSIALSFLVSYLNAGVIICTVGFIITDPDSNLRSSIAFLSVVATEFIFFGGLCYYGERIVQESGRIFEAVYNTPWYTQSKRLSFLYYMFMVRSRKPLTPSAYGLKAMSLSTFGDILQAAYSYLNMLSATRK
;
A
#
# COMPACT_ATOMS: atom_id res chain seq x y z
N MET A 1 18.85 16.77 -13.27
CA MET A 1 17.92 16.39 -12.18
C MET A 1 16.47 16.57 -12.60
N ALA A 2 16.06 17.73 -13.14
CA ALA A 2 14.71 17.96 -13.68
C ALA A 2 14.25 16.92 -14.73
N GLU A 3 15.11 16.49 -15.65
CA GLU A 3 14.80 15.44 -16.63
C GLU A 3 14.78 14.01 -16.06
N VAL A 4 15.56 13.75 -14.99
CA VAL A 4 15.54 12.44 -14.32
C VAL A 4 14.26 12.29 -13.50
N THR A 5 13.75 13.41 -12.95
CA THR A 5 12.48 13.50 -12.21
C THR A 5 11.21 13.50 -13.07
N GLU A 6 11.32 13.73 -14.39
CA GLU A 6 10.13 13.88 -15.24
C GLU A 6 9.46 12.53 -15.55
N LYS A 7 10.24 11.43 -15.60
CA LYS A 7 9.71 10.05 -15.65
C LYS A 7 9.22 9.52 -14.29
N GLU A 8 9.42 10.26 -13.20
CA GLU A 8 9.03 9.89 -11.81
C GLU A 8 7.57 10.24 -11.48
N LEU A 9 6.84 10.82 -12.43
CA LEU A 9 5.50 11.38 -12.24
C LEU A 9 4.34 10.37 -12.23
N GLU A 10 4.56 9.06 -12.41
CA GLU A 10 3.46 8.08 -12.44
C GLU A 10 2.72 7.98 -11.08
N PHE A 11 3.41 8.04 -9.93
CA PHE A 11 2.78 7.64 -8.66
C PHE A 11 1.64 8.58 -8.21
N MET A 12 1.89 9.89 -8.19
CA MET A 12 0.88 10.89 -7.84
C MET A 12 0.00 11.28 -9.01
N SER A 13 0.44 11.09 -10.26
CA SER A 13 -0.47 11.26 -11.40
C SER A 13 -1.54 10.18 -11.41
N ILE A 14 -1.22 8.93 -11.06
CA ILE A 14 -2.23 7.86 -10.88
C ILE A 14 -3.22 8.25 -9.79
N ALA A 15 -2.76 8.66 -8.60
CA ALA A 15 -3.67 9.05 -7.52
C ALA A 15 -4.48 10.32 -7.82
N ARG A 16 -3.90 11.29 -8.53
CA ARG A 16 -4.58 12.51 -8.98
C ARG A 16 -5.61 12.22 -10.07
N ASN A 17 -5.26 11.40 -11.06
CA ASN A 17 -6.16 10.98 -12.15
C ASN A 17 -7.27 10.06 -11.61
N ALA A 18 -6.96 9.27 -10.58
CA ALA A 18 -7.92 8.52 -9.78
C ALA A 18 -8.80 9.42 -8.90
N GLY A 19 -8.62 10.74 -8.89
CA GLY A 19 -9.44 11.68 -8.13
C GLY A 19 -9.26 11.61 -6.61
N MET A 20 -8.16 11.08 -6.09
CA MET A 20 -8.03 10.87 -4.63
C MET A 20 -7.86 12.17 -3.83
N PHE A 21 -7.71 13.33 -4.49
CA PHE A 21 -7.32 14.59 -3.87
C PHE A 21 -8.28 15.75 -4.18
N LYS A 22 -8.45 16.65 -3.20
CA LYS A 22 -9.12 17.94 -3.42
C LYS A 22 -8.38 18.76 -4.47
N THR A 23 -9.15 19.34 -5.40
CA THR A 23 -8.65 20.17 -6.49
C THR A 23 -9.51 21.42 -6.62
N LYS A 24 -9.01 22.46 -7.30
CA LYS A 24 -9.72 23.76 -7.38
C LYS A 24 -10.87 23.80 -8.39
N SER A 25 -10.96 22.83 -9.31
CA SER A 25 -12.02 22.79 -10.33
C SER A 25 -13.26 22.04 -9.81
N LEU A 26 -14.45 22.49 -10.25
CA LEU A 26 -15.73 21.88 -9.89
C LEU A 26 -15.80 20.42 -10.38
N LEU A 27 -15.42 20.18 -11.64
CA LEU A 27 -15.47 18.86 -12.28
C LEU A 27 -14.57 17.84 -11.56
N SER A 28 -13.41 18.29 -11.12
CA SER A 28 -12.42 17.47 -10.41
C SER A 28 -12.76 17.26 -8.93
N THR A 29 -13.73 18.00 -8.39
CA THR A 29 -14.33 17.76 -7.06
C THR A 29 -15.54 16.83 -7.15
N MET A 30 -16.31 16.91 -8.24
CA MET A 30 -17.46 16.03 -8.49
C MET A 30 -17.07 14.56 -8.67
N TYR A 31 -16.00 14.29 -9.43
CA TYR A 31 -15.56 12.92 -9.72
C TYR A 31 -15.27 12.08 -8.46
N PRO A 32 -14.51 12.55 -7.47
CA PRO A 32 -14.29 11.76 -6.27
C PRO A 32 -15.46 11.74 -5.30
N ALA A 33 -16.34 12.74 -5.31
CA ALA A 33 -17.60 12.68 -4.57
C ALA A 33 -18.51 11.58 -5.14
N PHE A 34 -18.56 11.47 -6.48
CA PHE A 34 -19.28 10.39 -7.16
C PHE A 34 -18.70 9.02 -6.80
N LYS A 35 -17.38 8.83 -6.82
CA LYS A 35 -16.75 7.56 -6.40
C LYS A 35 -17.05 7.21 -4.95
N PHE A 36 -16.99 8.20 -4.05
CA PHE A 36 -17.33 7.99 -2.65
C PHE A 36 -18.80 7.56 -2.50
N LEU A 37 -19.71 8.20 -3.24
CA LEU A 37 -21.12 7.82 -3.28
C LEU A 37 -21.28 6.37 -3.77
N VAL A 38 -20.71 6.02 -4.92
CA VAL A 38 -20.78 4.66 -5.49
C VAL A 38 -20.26 3.61 -4.50
N MET A 39 -19.10 3.85 -3.88
CA MET A 39 -18.54 2.94 -2.88
C MET A 39 -19.40 2.84 -1.62
N SER A 40 -19.95 3.95 -1.13
CA SER A 40 -20.84 3.96 0.03
C SER A 40 -22.13 3.20 -0.24
N THR A 41 -22.71 3.36 -1.44
CA THR A 41 -23.87 2.58 -1.86
C THR A 41 -23.53 1.10 -2.01
N GLY A 42 -22.36 0.75 -2.55
CA GLY A 42 -21.88 -0.63 -2.62
C GLY A 42 -21.69 -1.25 -1.23
N LEU A 43 -21.16 -0.49 -0.27
CA LEU A 43 -21.04 -0.96 1.12
C LEU A 43 -22.41 -1.27 1.72
N ILE A 44 -23.39 -0.39 1.50
CA ILE A 44 -24.77 -0.59 1.99
C ILE A 44 -25.40 -1.84 1.37
N THR A 45 -25.21 -2.09 0.08
CA THR A 45 -25.76 -3.29 -0.58
C THR A 45 -25.10 -4.58 -0.12
N CYS A 46 -23.79 -4.56 0.19
CA CYS A 46 -23.08 -5.69 0.81
C CYS A 46 -23.54 -5.94 2.26
N ILE A 47 -23.70 -4.90 3.07
CA ILE A 47 -24.25 -5.03 4.43
C ILE A 47 -25.67 -5.56 4.37
N GLY A 48 -26.50 -5.06 3.46
CA GLY A 48 -27.85 -5.57 3.24
C GLY A 48 -27.85 -7.07 2.89
N GLN A 49 -26.88 -7.53 2.09
CA GLN A 49 -26.75 -8.94 1.76
C GLN A 49 -26.45 -9.78 3.00
N VAL A 50 -25.52 -9.34 3.86
CA VAL A 50 -25.22 -10.01 5.13
C VAL A 50 -26.48 -10.11 5.99
N VAL A 51 -27.23 -9.02 6.13
CA VAL A 51 -28.44 -8.96 6.95
C VAL A 51 -29.54 -9.90 6.43
N VAL A 52 -29.77 -9.92 5.10
CA VAL A 52 -30.77 -10.80 4.50
C VAL A 52 -30.37 -12.26 4.66
N LYS A 53 -29.11 -12.61 4.35
CA LYS A 53 -28.65 -13.99 4.46
C LYS A 53 -28.68 -14.50 5.90
N MET A 54 -28.38 -13.66 6.88
CA MET A 54 -28.48 -14.00 8.30
C MET A 54 -29.92 -14.25 8.79
N ARG A 55 -30.94 -13.85 8.02
CA ARG A 55 -32.36 -14.10 8.32
C ARG A 55 -32.86 -15.45 7.78
N ASP A 56 -32.13 -16.06 6.85
CA ASP A 56 -32.50 -17.38 6.30
C ASP A 56 -32.41 -18.45 7.40
N GLU A 57 -33.33 -19.43 7.41
CA GLU A 57 -33.36 -20.51 8.43
C GLU A 57 -32.07 -21.36 8.42
N SER A 58 -31.43 -21.48 7.26
CA SER A 58 -30.12 -22.12 7.08
C SER A 58 -29.27 -21.26 6.13
N PRO A 59 -28.48 -20.30 6.65
CA PRO A 59 -27.68 -19.42 5.81
C PRO A 59 -26.57 -20.20 5.10
N ASP A 60 -26.42 -19.96 3.80
CA ASP A 60 -25.25 -20.40 3.06
C ASP A 60 -24.01 -19.66 3.59
N LEU A 61 -23.16 -20.40 4.32
CA LEU A 61 -21.99 -19.88 4.99
C LEU A 61 -20.98 -19.30 4.00
N PHE A 62 -20.87 -19.86 2.78
CA PHE A 62 -19.97 -19.35 1.76
C PHE A 62 -20.35 -17.91 1.37
N VAL A 63 -21.63 -17.71 1.03
CA VAL A 63 -22.16 -16.41 0.62
C VAL A 63 -22.07 -15.39 1.75
N LEU A 64 -22.29 -15.81 2.99
CA LEU A 64 -22.16 -14.94 4.16
C LEU A 64 -20.71 -14.47 4.36
N VAL A 65 -19.75 -15.39 4.33
CA VAL A 65 -18.33 -15.09 4.50
C VAL A 65 -17.82 -14.21 3.35
N GLU A 66 -18.24 -14.48 2.12
CA GLU A 66 -17.96 -13.63 0.96
C GLU A 66 -18.53 -12.21 1.15
N ALA A 67 -19.78 -12.08 1.56
CA ALA A 67 -20.40 -10.78 1.78
C ALA A 67 -19.67 -10.00 2.88
N LEU A 68 -19.27 -10.66 3.98
CA LEU A 68 -18.47 -10.06 5.05
C LEU A 68 -17.08 -9.61 4.56
N HIS A 69 -16.44 -10.39 3.69
CA HIS A 69 -15.17 -10.01 3.07
C HIS A 69 -15.32 -8.75 2.21
N TRP A 70 -16.34 -8.69 1.34
CA TRP A 70 -16.62 -7.48 0.53
C TRP A 70 -16.97 -6.26 1.38
N VAL A 71 -17.67 -6.44 2.51
CA VAL A 71 -17.89 -5.36 3.50
C VAL A 71 -16.55 -4.85 4.02
N GLY A 72 -15.63 -5.74 4.40
CA GLY A 72 -14.29 -5.39 4.85
C GLY A 72 -13.48 -4.61 3.79
N VAL A 73 -13.46 -5.11 2.55
CA VAL A 73 -12.78 -4.47 1.42
C VAL A 73 -13.34 -3.08 1.14
N LEU A 74 -14.67 -2.94 1.00
CA LEU A 74 -15.30 -1.66 0.69
C LEU A 74 -15.15 -0.66 1.83
N PHE A 75 -15.25 -1.12 3.08
CA PHE A 75 -14.96 -0.29 4.25
C PHE A 75 -13.51 0.23 4.21
N MET A 76 -12.54 -0.64 3.93
CA MET A 76 -11.15 -0.26 3.79
C MET A 76 -10.96 0.79 2.70
N MET A 77 -11.52 0.59 1.51
CA MET A 77 -11.42 1.54 0.38
C MET A 77 -12.02 2.90 0.72
N LEU A 78 -13.17 2.93 1.41
CA LEU A 78 -13.81 4.18 1.85
C LEU A 78 -12.94 4.93 2.87
N THR A 79 -12.34 4.23 3.83
CA THR A 79 -11.42 4.87 4.79
C THR A 79 -10.21 5.48 4.09
N TRP A 80 -9.67 4.82 3.05
CA TRP A 80 -8.58 5.35 2.23
C TRP A 80 -8.99 6.60 1.46
N GLN A 81 -10.12 6.55 0.75
CA GLN A 81 -10.62 7.71 0.01
C GLN A 81 -10.85 8.91 0.94
N LEU A 82 -11.53 8.69 2.08
CA LEU A 82 -11.80 9.74 3.05
C LEU A 82 -10.51 10.36 3.60
N ARG A 83 -9.52 9.53 3.94
CA ARG A 83 -8.23 10.02 4.45
C ARG A 83 -7.44 10.82 3.41
N MET A 84 -7.39 10.37 2.16
CA MET A 84 -6.69 11.10 1.10
C MET A 84 -7.39 12.42 0.79
N TRP A 85 -8.72 12.42 0.83
CA TRP A 85 -9.53 13.62 0.66
C TRP A 85 -9.33 14.65 1.78
N LEU A 86 -9.36 14.21 3.05
CA LEU A 86 -9.17 15.09 4.21
C LEU A 86 -7.70 15.54 4.34
N GLY A 87 -6.77 14.62 4.09
CA GLY A 87 -5.33 14.79 4.22
C GLY A 87 -4.64 15.35 2.97
N THR A 88 -5.38 15.83 1.96
CA THR A 88 -4.84 16.20 0.64
C THR A 88 -3.58 17.07 0.73
N LYS A 89 -3.55 18.10 1.59
CA LYS A 89 -2.39 18.97 1.78
C LYS A 89 -1.13 18.21 2.23
N SER A 90 -1.32 17.24 3.13
CA SER A 90 -0.22 16.42 3.64
C SER A 90 0.38 15.53 2.56
N TYR A 91 -0.46 14.91 1.71
CA TYR A 91 0.01 14.07 0.61
C TYR A 91 0.72 14.87 -0.49
N PHE A 92 0.25 16.08 -0.80
CA PHE A 92 0.96 16.97 -1.72
C PHE A 92 2.33 17.39 -1.17
N SER A 93 2.39 17.78 0.11
CA SER A 93 3.67 18.09 0.77
C SER A 93 4.64 16.91 0.74
N MET A 94 4.17 15.70 1.05
CA MET A 94 4.98 14.47 0.96
C MET A 94 5.49 14.23 -0.46
N ASN A 95 4.64 14.41 -1.46
CA ASN A 95 5.03 14.28 -2.85
C ASN A 95 6.07 15.32 -3.25
N ASP A 96 5.96 16.55 -2.77
CA ASP A 96 6.91 17.61 -3.08
C ASP A 96 8.26 17.32 -2.42
N ASP A 97 8.28 16.77 -1.21
CA ASP A 97 9.48 16.27 -0.55
C ASP A 97 10.15 15.14 -1.38
N ILE A 98 9.36 14.17 -1.86
CA ILE A 98 9.87 13.08 -2.72
C ILE A 98 10.45 13.63 -4.02
N LYS A 99 9.74 14.54 -4.70
CA LYS A 99 10.20 15.17 -5.96
C LYS A 99 11.46 16.00 -5.78
N ALA A 100 11.61 16.63 -4.63
CA ALA A 100 12.82 17.36 -4.27
C ALA A 100 14.00 16.43 -3.92
N GLY A 101 13.77 15.10 -3.85
CA GLY A 101 14.76 14.11 -3.43
C GLY A 101 15.00 14.10 -1.92
N PHE A 102 14.05 14.58 -1.12
CA PHE A 102 14.07 14.80 0.34
C PHE A 102 15.10 15.82 0.85
N TYR A 103 16.27 15.88 0.22
CA TYR A 103 17.34 16.82 0.55
C TYR A 103 18.21 17.12 -0.67
N LYS A 104 18.48 18.40 -0.90
CA LYS A 104 19.37 18.87 -1.96
C LYS A 104 20.74 19.15 -1.37
N TYR A 105 21.73 18.34 -1.74
CA TYR A 105 23.13 18.57 -1.39
C TYR A 105 23.69 19.76 -2.15
N SER A 106 24.63 20.48 -1.52
CA SER A 106 25.43 21.51 -2.16
C SER A 106 26.30 20.96 -3.30
N VAL A 107 26.66 19.68 -3.19
CA VAL A 107 27.47 18.92 -4.15
C VAL A 107 26.56 18.24 -5.18
N PRO A 108 26.89 18.29 -6.48
CA PRO A 108 26.16 17.54 -7.49
C PRO A 108 26.21 16.04 -7.24
N PHE A 109 25.14 15.34 -7.63
CA PHE A 109 25.07 13.89 -7.58
C PHE A 109 26.03 13.24 -8.59
N GLU A 110 26.69 12.17 -8.17
CA GLU A 110 27.52 11.31 -9.00
C GLU A 110 26.64 10.34 -9.80
N SER A 111 27.23 9.69 -10.82
CA SER A 111 26.53 8.69 -11.65
C SER A 111 25.92 7.56 -10.82
N GLU A 112 26.59 7.14 -9.76
CA GLU A 112 26.12 6.07 -8.89
C GLU A 112 24.95 6.50 -8.00
N ASP A 113 24.93 7.76 -7.53
CA ASP A 113 23.78 8.30 -6.79
C ASP A 113 22.53 8.28 -7.67
N ILE A 114 22.69 8.70 -8.93
CA ILE A 114 21.61 8.73 -9.93
C ILE A 114 21.15 7.30 -10.23
N ALA A 115 22.08 6.36 -10.40
CA ALA A 115 21.76 4.96 -10.65
C ALA A 115 21.01 4.31 -9.47
N LEU A 116 21.36 4.65 -8.23
CA LEU A 116 20.64 4.17 -7.05
C LEU A 116 19.21 4.70 -6.99
N ILE A 117 19.01 6.00 -7.25
CA ILE A 117 17.68 6.62 -7.29
C ILE A 117 16.83 5.98 -8.40
N GLN A 118 17.40 5.81 -9.60
CA GLN A 118 16.73 5.14 -10.71
C GLN A 118 16.36 3.69 -10.38
N SER A 119 17.23 2.94 -9.72
CA SER A 119 16.95 1.57 -9.28
C SER A 119 15.74 1.49 -8.33
N GLY A 120 15.63 2.43 -7.38
CA GLY A 120 14.47 2.55 -6.50
C GLY A 120 13.18 2.88 -7.26
N ASN A 121 13.24 3.81 -8.21
CA ASN A 121 12.12 4.15 -9.09
C ASN A 121 11.65 2.96 -9.93
N ASP A 122 12.58 2.21 -10.52
CA ASP A 122 12.30 1.04 -11.35
C ASP A 122 11.75 -0.12 -10.53
N GLU A 123 12.22 -0.30 -9.30
CA GLU A 123 11.64 -1.24 -8.35
C GLU A 123 10.17 -0.90 -8.06
N SER A 124 9.89 0.37 -7.70
CA SER A 124 8.52 0.84 -7.44
C SER A 124 7.61 0.62 -8.64
N ARG A 125 8.07 0.99 -9.85
CA ARG A 125 7.32 0.79 -11.10
C ARG A 125 7.05 -0.68 -11.39
N ARG A 126 8.05 -1.56 -11.20
CA ARG A 126 7.90 -3.01 -11.40
C ARG A 126 6.88 -3.60 -10.43
N PHE A 127 6.94 -3.24 -9.15
CA PHE A 127 5.97 -3.70 -8.15
C PHE A 127 4.56 -3.25 -8.53
N GLN A 128 4.38 -1.96 -8.85
CA GLN A 128 3.08 -1.40 -9.22
C GLN A 128 2.51 -2.06 -10.48
N LYS A 129 3.31 -2.25 -11.54
CA LYS A 129 2.86 -2.94 -12.76
C LYS A 129 2.40 -4.36 -12.49
N ARG A 130 3.17 -5.13 -11.71
CA ARG A 130 2.82 -6.50 -11.35
C ARG A 130 1.54 -6.53 -10.50
N PHE A 131 1.45 -5.67 -9.50
CA PHE A 131 0.26 -5.55 -8.65
C PHE A 131 -0.98 -5.18 -9.48
N ASN A 132 -0.86 -4.20 -10.39
CA ASN A 132 -1.95 -3.74 -11.24
C ASN A 132 -2.47 -4.85 -12.18
N VAL A 133 -1.58 -5.71 -12.69
CA VAL A 133 -1.99 -6.89 -13.46
C VAL A 133 -2.76 -7.87 -12.59
N VAL A 134 -2.24 -8.19 -11.40
CA VAL A 134 -2.89 -9.15 -10.48
C VAL A 134 -4.28 -8.67 -10.06
N ILE A 135 -4.42 -7.40 -9.64
CA ILE A 135 -5.72 -6.87 -9.24
C ILE A 135 -6.69 -6.76 -10.42
N PHE A 136 -6.21 -6.46 -11.63
CA PHE A 136 -7.07 -6.45 -12.82
C PHE A 136 -7.64 -7.84 -13.09
N PHE A 137 -6.80 -8.89 -13.07
CA PHE A 137 -7.26 -10.28 -13.18
C PHE A 137 -8.16 -10.67 -12.01
N GLY A 138 -7.87 -10.20 -10.79
CA GLY A 138 -8.70 -10.39 -9.61
C GLY A 138 -10.12 -9.87 -9.80
N CYS A 139 -10.25 -8.58 -10.11
CA CYS A 139 -11.54 -7.96 -10.38
C CYS A 139 -12.24 -8.58 -11.60
N PHE A 140 -11.50 -8.86 -12.68
CA PHE A 140 -12.08 -9.45 -13.89
C PHE A 140 -12.64 -10.85 -13.64
N SER A 141 -11.91 -11.71 -12.93
CA SER A 141 -12.37 -13.05 -12.60
C SER A 141 -13.58 -13.03 -11.65
N SER A 142 -13.63 -12.08 -10.69
CA SER A 142 -14.79 -11.89 -9.83
C SER A 142 -16.05 -11.50 -10.61
N MET A 143 -15.89 -10.71 -11.69
CA MET A 143 -17.00 -10.32 -12.56
C MET A 143 -17.48 -11.45 -13.47
N LEU A 144 -16.60 -12.41 -13.81
CA LEU A 144 -16.90 -13.57 -14.67
C LEU A 144 -17.35 -14.82 -13.90
N ARG A 145 -17.52 -14.70 -12.58
CA ARG A 145 -17.93 -15.80 -11.72
C ARG A 145 -19.32 -16.32 -12.07
N ASP A 146 -20.27 -15.42 -12.25
CA ASP A 146 -21.66 -15.76 -12.61
C ASP A 146 -21.90 -15.52 -14.11
N PRO A 147 -22.77 -16.30 -14.78
CA PRO A 147 -23.02 -16.15 -16.20
C PRO A 147 -23.55 -14.76 -16.53
N ILE A 148 -22.89 -14.08 -17.47
CA ILE A 148 -23.15 -12.68 -17.86
C ILE A 148 -24.61 -12.48 -18.32
N PHE A 149 -25.20 -13.51 -18.94
CA PHE A 149 -26.56 -13.50 -19.45
C PHE A 149 -27.64 -13.87 -18.43
N GLY A 150 -27.34 -13.72 -17.12
CA GLY A 150 -28.34 -13.69 -16.06
C GLY A 150 -29.30 -14.86 -16.12
N GLU A 151 -28.79 -16.05 -15.86
CA GLU A 151 -29.63 -17.23 -15.64
C GLU A 151 -30.68 -16.92 -14.56
N THR A 152 -31.90 -17.37 -14.81
CA THR A 152 -33.04 -17.15 -13.92
C THR A 152 -33.04 -18.24 -12.86
N ILE A 153 -32.93 -17.84 -11.60
CA ILE A 153 -33.13 -18.77 -10.48
C ILE A 153 -34.63 -18.80 -10.17
N HIS A 154 -35.19 -20.00 -10.15
CA HIS A 154 -36.50 -20.27 -9.57
C HIS A 154 -36.27 -20.69 -8.12
N GLU A 155 -36.49 -19.78 -7.17
CA GLU A 155 -36.60 -20.16 -5.76
C GLU A 155 -38.04 -20.66 -5.51
N GLU A 156 -38.20 -21.83 -4.91
CA GLU A 156 -39.51 -22.35 -4.52
C GLU A 156 -40.21 -21.36 -3.57
N GLY A 157 -41.26 -20.69 -4.06
CA GLY A 157 -42.02 -19.68 -3.31
C GLY A 157 -41.64 -18.22 -3.58
N SER A 158 -40.58 -17.93 -4.35
CA SER A 158 -40.17 -16.57 -4.74
C SER A 158 -40.40 -16.32 -6.24
N GLU A 159 -40.66 -15.06 -6.63
CA GLU A 159 -40.66 -14.66 -8.04
C GLU A 159 -39.24 -14.72 -8.67
N VAL A 160 -39.18 -14.99 -9.98
CA VAL A 160 -37.94 -15.17 -10.77
C VAL A 160 -36.95 -14.01 -10.56
N THR A 161 -35.73 -14.32 -10.11
CA THR A 161 -34.62 -13.35 -10.02
C THR A 161 -33.47 -13.73 -10.94
N ARG A 162 -32.80 -12.72 -11.52
CA ARG A 162 -31.66 -12.91 -12.42
C ARG A 162 -30.34 -12.87 -11.64
N LEU A 163 -29.43 -13.79 -11.94
CA LEU A 163 -28.05 -13.83 -11.43
C LEU A 163 -27.30 -12.53 -11.75
N LYS A 164 -26.63 -11.95 -10.74
CA LYS A 164 -25.93 -10.65 -10.78
C LYS A 164 -24.41 -10.87 -10.78
N PHE A 165 -23.60 -9.88 -11.16
CA PHE A 165 -22.12 -10.01 -11.12
C PHE A 165 -21.57 -10.17 -9.71
N TYR A 166 -22.13 -9.41 -8.76
CA TYR A 166 -21.85 -9.57 -7.34
C TYR A 166 -23.15 -9.89 -6.61
N ASN A 167 -23.08 -10.81 -5.65
CA ASN A 167 -24.23 -11.17 -4.84
C ASN A 167 -24.50 -10.07 -3.81
N THR A 168 -25.24 -9.03 -4.22
CA THR A 168 -25.57 -7.88 -3.36
C THR A 168 -27.07 -7.68 -3.26
N TRP A 169 -27.50 -7.18 -2.10
CA TRP A 169 -28.89 -6.86 -1.83
C TRP A 169 -29.29 -5.52 -2.46
N PHE A 170 -30.51 -5.44 -2.98
CA PHE A 170 -31.11 -4.20 -3.48
C PHE A 170 -32.53 -4.05 -2.92
N PRO A 171 -33.02 -2.81 -2.69
CA PRO A 171 -34.36 -2.56 -2.15
C PRO A 171 -35.50 -2.82 -3.16
N PHE A 172 -35.18 -3.31 -4.36
CA PHE A 172 -36.14 -3.64 -5.42
C PHE A 172 -35.78 -4.98 -6.06
N GLN A 173 -36.78 -5.65 -6.64
CA GLN A 173 -36.60 -6.93 -7.32
C GLN A 173 -35.97 -6.76 -8.71
N VAL A 174 -35.02 -7.63 -9.03
CA VAL A 174 -34.28 -7.66 -10.31
C VAL A 174 -34.86 -8.76 -11.21
N ASN A 175 -36.11 -8.54 -11.65
CA ASN A 175 -36.89 -9.48 -12.45
C ASN A 175 -36.94 -9.11 -13.96
N THR A 176 -36.88 -7.81 -14.29
CA THR A 176 -36.93 -7.33 -15.68
C THR A 176 -35.55 -6.99 -16.26
N TRP A 177 -35.40 -7.10 -17.59
CA TRP A 177 -34.16 -6.77 -18.31
C TRP A 177 -33.65 -5.33 -18.05
N PRO A 178 -34.49 -4.28 -18.02
CA PRO A 178 -34.01 -2.93 -17.72
C PRO A 178 -33.47 -2.78 -16.29
N ARG A 179 -34.13 -3.41 -15.30
CA ARG A 179 -33.65 -3.41 -13.91
C ARG A 179 -32.33 -4.17 -13.77
N TYR A 180 -32.21 -5.30 -14.45
CA TYR A 180 -30.97 -6.07 -14.52
C TYR A 180 -29.83 -5.25 -15.14
N GLY A 181 -30.07 -4.63 -16.30
CA GLY A 181 -29.08 -3.76 -16.95
C GLY A 181 -28.61 -2.62 -16.06
N LEU A 182 -29.50 -1.98 -15.31
CA LEU A 182 -29.16 -0.92 -14.37
C LEU A 182 -28.24 -1.43 -13.24
N VAL A 183 -28.56 -2.60 -12.66
CA VAL A 183 -27.72 -3.23 -11.62
C VAL A 183 -26.34 -3.59 -12.16
N CYS A 184 -26.27 -4.16 -13.36
CA CYS A 184 -24.99 -4.50 -14.01
C CYS A 184 -24.12 -3.26 -14.26
N VAL A 185 -24.71 -2.17 -14.75
CA VAL A 185 -24.01 -0.89 -14.93
C VAL A 185 -23.48 -0.36 -13.60
N PHE A 186 -24.30 -0.37 -12.55
CA PHE A 186 -23.87 0.04 -11.21
C PHE A 186 -22.71 -0.82 -10.68
N GLN A 187 -22.82 -2.14 -10.77
CA GLN A 187 -21.79 -3.08 -10.31
C GLN A 187 -20.48 -2.95 -11.10
N PHE A 188 -20.56 -2.66 -12.40
CA PHE A 188 -19.39 -2.36 -13.22
C PHE A 188 -18.67 -1.08 -12.74
N PHE A 189 -19.41 0.01 -12.49
CA PHE A 189 -18.83 1.25 -11.97
C PHE A 189 -18.29 1.09 -10.55
N LEU A 190 -18.91 0.25 -9.71
CA LEU A 190 -18.40 -0.10 -8.39
C LEU A 190 -17.04 -0.81 -8.51
N GLY A 191 -16.95 -1.86 -9.34
CA GLY A 191 -15.71 -2.59 -9.57
C GLY A 191 -14.59 -1.71 -10.14
N LEU A 192 -14.93 -0.85 -11.12
CA LEU A 192 -13.98 0.12 -11.67
C LEU A 192 -13.49 1.12 -10.62
N SER A 193 -14.38 1.59 -9.74
CA SER A 193 -14.03 2.50 -8.65
C SER A 193 -13.08 1.85 -7.66
N VAL A 194 -13.31 0.57 -7.31
CA VAL A 194 -12.43 -0.23 -6.45
C VAL A 194 -11.06 -0.40 -7.10
N LEU A 195 -11.02 -0.80 -8.37
CA LEU A 195 -9.77 -0.99 -9.12
C LEU A 195 -8.91 0.28 -9.12
N ILE A 196 -9.48 1.42 -9.54
CA ILE A 196 -8.78 2.70 -9.63
C ILE A 196 -8.27 3.16 -8.26
N THR A 197 -9.09 3.00 -7.21
CA THR A 197 -8.73 3.40 -5.84
C THR A 197 -7.57 2.55 -5.31
N SER A 198 -7.63 1.23 -5.51
CA SER A 198 -6.57 0.31 -5.11
C SER A 198 -5.25 0.64 -5.79
N MET A 199 -5.25 0.87 -7.11
CA MET A 199 -4.04 1.25 -7.85
C MET A 199 -3.40 2.52 -7.30
N ALA A 200 -4.23 3.55 -7.02
CA ALA A 200 -3.75 4.80 -6.43
C ALA A 200 -3.15 4.58 -5.04
N VAL A 201 -3.81 3.81 -4.18
CA VAL A 201 -3.36 3.57 -2.81
C VAL A 201 -2.06 2.79 -2.77
N VAL A 202 -1.97 1.70 -3.53
CA VAL A 202 -0.73 0.89 -3.60
C VAL A 202 0.43 1.74 -4.09
N SER A 203 0.20 2.58 -5.10
CA SER A 203 1.22 3.48 -5.61
C SER A 203 1.72 4.45 -4.53
N LEU A 204 0.82 5.05 -3.75
CA LEU A 204 1.18 5.99 -2.67
C LEU A 204 1.88 5.30 -1.49
N ILE A 205 1.37 4.13 -1.06
CA ILE A 205 1.85 3.44 0.15
C ILE A 205 3.12 2.62 -0.14
N ILE A 206 3.12 1.77 -1.16
CA ILE A 206 4.31 0.97 -1.47
C ILE A 206 5.37 1.85 -2.11
N GLY A 207 4.97 2.75 -3.01
CA GLY A 207 5.91 3.68 -3.64
C GLY A 207 6.63 4.56 -2.62
N GLY A 208 5.91 5.15 -1.66
CA GLY A 208 6.55 5.98 -0.63
C GLY A 208 7.49 5.20 0.31
N LEU A 209 7.17 3.95 0.67
CA LEU A 209 8.09 3.08 1.42
C LEU A 209 9.37 2.79 0.61
N ILE A 210 9.26 2.47 -0.67
CA ILE A 210 10.41 2.21 -1.55
C ILE A 210 11.28 3.47 -1.67
N GLN A 211 10.68 4.64 -1.91
CA GLN A 211 11.42 5.89 -2.04
C GLN A 211 12.16 6.24 -0.75
N LEU A 212 11.47 6.16 0.39
CA LEU A 212 12.09 6.42 1.68
C LEU A 212 13.27 5.46 1.96
N SER A 213 13.12 4.17 1.62
CA SER A 213 14.19 3.18 1.78
C SER A 213 15.40 3.49 0.89
N THR A 214 15.16 3.93 -0.35
CA THR A 214 16.19 4.30 -1.32
C THR A 214 16.94 5.54 -0.84
N SER A 215 16.24 6.52 -0.27
CA SER A 215 16.86 7.72 0.28
C SER A 215 17.70 7.45 1.53
N PHE A 216 17.31 6.47 2.37
CA PHE A 216 18.20 5.98 3.44
C PHE A 216 19.47 5.36 2.89
N ARG A 217 19.39 4.52 1.84
CA ARG A 217 20.58 3.97 1.17
C ARG A 217 21.47 5.06 0.57
N LEU A 218 20.86 6.06 -0.06
CA LEU A 218 21.60 7.21 -0.59
C LEU A 218 22.36 7.93 0.51
N LEU A 219 21.72 8.17 1.65
CA LEU A 219 22.37 8.76 2.81
C LEU A 219 23.54 7.90 3.32
N GLN A 220 23.39 6.57 3.38
CA GLN A 220 24.49 5.65 3.74
C GLN A 220 25.69 5.83 2.81
N LEU A 221 25.46 5.83 1.49
CA LEU A 221 26.52 6.04 0.49
C LEU A 221 27.22 7.38 0.66
N LYS A 222 26.44 8.46 0.88
CA LYS A 222 26.99 9.80 1.11
C LYS A 222 27.89 9.84 2.34
N ILE A 223 27.45 9.24 3.46
CA ILE A 223 28.25 9.16 4.68
C ILE A 223 29.57 8.42 4.43
N SER A 224 29.52 7.26 3.78
CA SER A 224 30.73 6.46 3.49
C SER A 224 31.73 7.19 2.58
N ARG A 225 31.27 8.10 1.72
CA ARG A 225 32.12 8.87 0.79
C ARG A 225 32.56 10.23 1.33
N ALA A 226 32.08 10.65 2.51
CA ALA A 226 32.35 11.97 3.06
C ALA A 226 33.85 12.30 3.14
N HIS A 227 34.65 11.33 3.57
CA HIS A 227 36.11 11.46 3.65
C HIS A 227 36.77 11.64 2.27
N LEU A 228 36.43 10.77 1.32
CA LEU A 228 36.95 10.84 -0.05
C LEU A 228 36.61 12.17 -0.72
N TYR A 229 35.38 12.67 -0.49
CA TYR A 229 34.96 13.98 -0.98
C TYR A 229 35.83 15.10 -0.40
N ALA A 230 36.04 15.11 0.92
CA ALA A 230 36.85 16.12 1.60
C ALA A 230 38.31 16.10 1.15
N GLU A 231 38.91 14.93 0.96
CA GLU A 231 40.29 14.77 0.44
C GLU A 231 40.42 15.32 -0.98
N ASN A 232 39.46 15.02 -1.86
CA ASN A 232 39.47 15.50 -3.24
C ASN A 232 39.33 17.02 -3.31
N GLN A 233 38.54 17.63 -2.42
CA GLN A 233 38.39 19.08 -2.35
C GLN A 233 39.63 19.77 -1.80
N ALA A 234 40.27 19.18 -0.78
CA ALA A 234 41.53 19.69 -0.26
C ALA A 234 42.62 19.70 -1.34
N LYS A 235 42.67 18.67 -2.19
CA LYS A 235 43.60 18.58 -3.33
C LYS A 235 43.30 19.59 -4.45
N LYS A 236 42.01 19.82 -4.78
CA LYS A 236 41.61 20.65 -5.92
C LYS A 236 41.55 22.14 -5.62
N ASN A 237 41.02 22.51 -4.46
CA ASN A 237 40.58 23.89 -4.19
C ASN A 237 41.34 24.54 -3.02
N GLN A 238 42.41 23.92 -2.52
CA GLN A 238 43.15 24.35 -1.32
C GLN A 238 42.27 24.63 -0.09
N LYS A 239 41.04 24.08 -0.06
CA LYS A 239 40.15 24.19 1.08
C LYS A 239 40.63 23.29 2.21
N SER A 240 40.41 23.73 3.44
CA SER A 240 40.63 22.92 4.64
C SER A 240 39.82 21.62 4.54
N TYR A 241 40.52 20.47 4.64
CA TYR A 241 39.92 19.14 4.67
C TYR A 241 38.89 19.04 5.81
N GLU A 242 39.25 19.53 7.00
CA GLU A 242 38.40 19.45 8.19
C GLU A 242 37.10 20.25 8.01
N ASP A 243 37.19 21.48 7.49
CA ASP A 243 36.00 22.30 7.29
C ASP A 243 35.09 21.73 6.19
N THR A 244 35.69 21.23 5.11
CA THR A 244 34.93 20.59 4.02
C THR A 244 34.21 19.33 4.50
N LEU A 245 34.90 18.49 5.28
CA LEU A 245 34.30 17.29 5.87
C LEU A 245 33.17 17.66 6.85
N TYR A 246 33.39 18.67 7.68
CA TYR A 246 32.38 19.14 8.63
C TYR A 246 31.13 19.64 7.92
N GLU A 247 31.27 20.50 6.91
CA GLU A 247 30.16 21.01 6.11
C GLU A 247 29.37 19.87 5.46
N TYR A 248 30.07 18.90 4.86
CA TYR A 248 29.44 17.76 4.19
C TYR A 248 28.70 16.83 5.16
N LEU A 249 29.27 16.57 6.34
CA LEU A 249 28.60 15.78 7.38
C LEU A 249 27.38 16.51 7.94
N VAL A 250 27.43 17.84 8.07
CA VAL A 250 26.26 18.65 8.45
C VAL A 250 25.14 18.50 7.42
N GLU A 251 25.45 18.45 6.12
CA GLU A 251 24.45 18.14 5.08
C GLU A 251 23.85 16.74 5.25
N CYS A 252 24.68 15.73 5.53
CA CYS A 252 24.20 14.37 5.80
C CYS A 252 23.28 14.31 7.04
N VAL A 253 23.60 15.05 8.09
CA VAL A 253 22.74 15.17 9.29
C VAL A 253 21.40 15.83 8.92
N LYS A 254 21.42 16.92 8.15
CA LYS A 254 20.19 17.60 7.69
C LYS A 254 19.34 16.69 6.81
N HIS A 255 19.96 15.91 5.92
CA HIS A 255 19.28 14.90 5.11
C HIS A 255 18.63 13.84 6.01
N HIS A 256 19.36 13.27 6.98
CA HIS A 256 18.80 12.31 7.94
C HIS A 256 17.59 12.89 8.69
N GLN A 257 17.68 14.13 9.16
CA GLN A 257 16.58 14.82 9.83
C GLN A 257 15.37 15.01 8.90
N ALA A 258 15.58 15.31 7.62
CA ALA A 258 14.51 15.40 6.63
C ALA A 258 13.80 14.05 6.45
N LEU A 259 14.55 12.95 6.32
CA LEU A 259 13.97 11.60 6.22
C LEU A 259 13.17 11.21 7.46
N ILE A 260 13.66 11.54 8.67
CA ILE A 260 12.94 11.30 9.92
C ILE A 260 11.64 12.11 9.96
N ARG A 261 11.66 13.39 9.56
CA ARG A 261 10.46 14.23 9.52
C ARG A 261 9.44 13.66 8.55
N PHE A 262 9.86 13.33 7.34
CA PHE A 262 9.00 12.70 6.34
C PHE A 262 8.38 11.40 6.88
N PHE A 263 9.20 10.50 7.44
CA PHE A 263 8.73 9.24 7.99
C PHE A 263 7.64 9.43 9.05
N ARG A 264 7.76 10.42 9.95
CA ARG A 264 6.74 10.67 10.98
C ARG A 264 5.38 11.03 10.38
N VAL A 265 5.37 11.89 9.37
CA VAL A 265 4.11 12.26 8.70
C VAL A 265 3.59 11.06 7.90
N TYR A 266 4.48 10.35 7.21
CA TYR A 266 4.14 9.21 6.36
C TYR A 266 3.57 8.02 7.15
N GLN A 267 4.17 7.73 8.30
CA GLN A 267 3.73 6.72 9.26
C GLN A 267 2.27 6.89 9.66
N ASN A 268 1.82 8.13 9.92
CA ASN A 268 0.41 8.41 10.25
C ASN A 268 -0.55 8.11 9.08
N SER A 269 -0.09 8.28 7.84
CA SER A 269 -0.87 8.00 6.63
C SER A 269 -1.02 6.50 6.38
N ILE A 270 -0.03 5.67 6.74
CA ILE A 270 -0.03 4.23 6.47
C ILE A 270 -0.49 3.37 7.65
N ALA A 271 -0.45 3.89 8.89
CA ALA A 271 -0.73 3.12 10.11
C ALA A 271 -2.13 2.50 10.14
N LEU A 272 -3.17 3.27 9.79
CA LEU A 272 -4.55 2.73 9.74
C LEU A 272 -4.69 1.68 8.64
N SER A 273 -4.12 1.95 7.46
CA SER A 273 -4.17 1.02 6.32
C SER A 273 -3.62 -0.34 6.72
N PHE A 274 -2.48 -0.35 7.40
CA PHE A 274 -1.87 -1.58 7.88
C PHE A 274 -2.71 -2.25 8.97
N LEU A 275 -3.28 -1.49 9.91
CA LEU A 275 -4.15 -2.05 10.96
C LEU A 275 -5.38 -2.74 10.36
N VAL A 276 -6.04 -2.09 9.40
CA VAL A 276 -7.22 -2.66 8.72
C VAL A 276 -6.84 -3.90 7.92
N SER A 277 -5.73 -3.86 7.17
CA SER A 277 -5.22 -5.06 6.46
C SER A 277 -4.90 -6.21 7.42
N TYR A 278 -4.28 -5.91 8.57
CA TYR A 278 -3.94 -6.91 9.57
C TYR A 278 -5.18 -7.59 10.16
N LEU A 279 -6.23 -6.81 10.47
CA LEU A 279 -7.50 -7.36 10.96
C LEU A 279 -8.24 -8.15 9.86
N ASN A 280 -8.20 -7.67 8.61
CA ASN A 280 -8.83 -8.34 7.48
C ASN A 280 -8.14 -9.67 7.12
N ALA A 281 -6.85 -9.83 7.46
CA ALA A 281 -6.12 -11.07 7.22
C ALA A 281 -6.79 -12.29 7.88
N GLY A 282 -7.42 -12.12 9.05
CA GLY A 282 -8.18 -13.19 9.70
C GLY A 282 -9.39 -13.64 8.87
N VAL A 283 -10.17 -12.69 8.33
CA VAL A 283 -11.32 -12.99 7.46
C VAL A 283 -10.85 -13.73 6.22
N ILE A 284 -9.79 -13.24 5.59
CA ILE A 284 -9.18 -13.87 4.40
C ILE A 284 -8.81 -15.33 4.68
N ILE A 285 -8.13 -15.59 5.79
CA ILE A 285 -7.73 -16.95 6.20
C ILE A 285 -8.93 -17.88 6.34
N CYS A 286 -9.97 -17.41 7.05
CA CYS A 286 -11.18 -18.20 7.24
C CYS A 286 -11.85 -18.54 5.91
N THR A 287 -11.93 -17.57 5.00
CA THR A 287 -12.56 -17.81 3.70
C THR A 287 -11.78 -18.77 2.82
N VAL A 288 -10.44 -18.63 2.78
CA VAL A 288 -9.58 -19.58 2.05
C VAL A 288 -9.76 -21.00 2.58
N GLY A 289 -9.82 -21.15 3.91
CA GLY A 289 -10.05 -22.45 4.52
C GLY A 289 -11.39 -23.06 4.20
N PHE A 290 -12.44 -22.25 4.17
CA PHE A 290 -13.76 -22.71 3.78
C PHE A 290 -13.74 -23.20 2.32
N ILE A 291 -13.19 -22.41 1.38
CA ILE A 291 -13.12 -22.76 -0.04
C ILE A 291 -12.33 -24.06 -0.28
N ILE A 292 -11.17 -24.21 0.37
CA ILE A 292 -10.30 -25.38 0.16
C ILE A 292 -10.96 -26.65 0.71
N THR A 293 -11.68 -26.54 1.82
CA THR A 293 -12.26 -27.71 2.50
C THR A 293 -13.64 -28.08 1.98
N ASP A 294 -14.26 -27.26 1.13
CA ASP A 294 -15.62 -27.46 0.66
C ASP A 294 -15.68 -28.39 -0.56
N PRO A 295 -16.26 -29.60 -0.44
CA PRO A 295 -16.28 -30.59 -1.52
C PRO A 295 -17.18 -30.20 -2.68
N ASP A 296 -18.17 -29.33 -2.43
CA ASP A 296 -19.12 -28.82 -3.44
C ASP A 296 -18.66 -27.49 -4.06
N SER A 297 -17.41 -27.07 -3.80
CA SER A 297 -16.90 -25.80 -4.29
C SER A 297 -16.82 -25.78 -5.83
N ASN A 298 -17.55 -24.83 -6.43
CA ASN A 298 -17.48 -24.60 -7.87
C ASN A 298 -16.10 -24.02 -8.22
N LEU A 299 -15.35 -24.72 -9.08
CA LEU A 299 -14.02 -24.31 -9.54
C LEU A 299 -13.96 -22.84 -10.01
N ARG A 300 -15.01 -22.35 -10.68
CA ARG A 300 -15.09 -20.97 -11.15
C ARG A 300 -15.14 -19.97 -9.98
N SER A 301 -15.98 -20.25 -8.98
CA SER A 301 -16.11 -19.43 -7.77
C SER A 301 -14.83 -19.46 -6.94
N SER A 302 -14.20 -20.63 -6.82
CA SER A 302 -12.92 -20.79 -6.11
C SER A 302 -11.81 -19.99 -6.78
N ILE A 303 -11.67 -20.06 -8.11
CA ILE A 303 -10.66 -19.27 -8.86
C ILE A 303 -10.91 -17.78 -8.71
N ALA A 304 -12.16 -17.33 -8.88
CA ALA A 304 -12.53 -15.93 -8.74
C ALA A 304 -12.15 -15.39 -7.36
N PHE A 305 -12.51 -16.11 -6.30
CA PHE A 305 -12.24 -15.68 -4.94
C PHE A 305 -10.75 -15.75 -4.57
N LEU A 306 -10.06 -16.83 -4.92
CA LEU A 306 -8.62 -16.97 -4.67
C LEU A 306 -7.78 -15.88 -5.34
N SER A 307 -8.20 -15.40 -6.51
CA SER A 307 -7.49 -14.31 -7.19
C SER A 307 -7.60 -12.96 -6.47
N VAL A 308 -8.76 -12.66 -5.87
CA VAL A 308 -8.97 -11.44 -5.06
C VAL A 308 -8.14 -11.54 -3.79
N VAL A 309 -8.21 -12.67 -3.10
CA VAL A 309 -7.42 -12.94 -1.89
C VAL A 309 -5.92 -12.87 -2.15
N ALA A 310 -5.44 -13.42 -3.27
CA ALA A 310 -4.03 -13.35 -3.64
C ALA A 310 -3.56 -11.89 -3.79
N THR A 311 -4.43 -11.01 -4.32
CA THR A 311 -4.14 -9.57 -4.42
C THR A 311 -3.92 -8.95 -3.05
N GLU A 312 -4.77 -9.27 -2.07
CA GLU A 312 -4.68 -8.76 -0.70
C GLU A 312 -3.44 -9.29 0.03
N PHE A 313 -3.10 -10.56 -0.16
CA PHE A 313 -1.85 -11.14 0.37
C PHE A 313 -0.61 -10.47 -0.21
N ILE A 314 -0.58 -10.20 -1.51
CA ILE A 314 0.54 -9.48 -2.15
C ILE A 314 0.64 -8.06 -1.58
N PHE A 315 -0.48 -7.37 -1.41
CA PHE A 315 -0.49 -6.03 -0.81
C PHE A 315 0.05 -6.06 0.63
N PHE A 316 -0.48 -6.94 1.48
CA PHE A 316 -0.09 -7.04 2.88
C PHE A 316 1.36 -7.53 3.06
N GLY A 317 1.78 -8.51 2.26
CA GLY A 317 3.17 -8.97 2.21
C GLY A 317 4.11 -7.86 1.74
N GLY A 318 3.70 -7.06 0.75
CA GLY A 318 4.42 -5.86 0.32
C GLY A 318 4.61 -4.84 1.43
N LEU A 319 3.57 -4.55 2.22
CA LEU A 319 3.66 -3.66 3.38
C LEU A 319 4.68 -4.16 4.41
N CYS A 320 4.63 -5.45 4.74
CA CYS A 320 5.55 -6.06 5.69
C CYS A 320 7.00 -6.09 5.17
N TYR A 321 7.20 -6.43 3.90
CA TYR A 321 8.52 -6.50 3.26
C TYR A 321 9.19 -5.13 3.19
N TYR A 322 8.49 -4.12 2.67
CA TYR A 322 9.04 -2.78 2.57
C TYR A 322 9.10 -2.08 3.93
N GLY A 323 8.22 -2.44 4.87
CA GLY A 323 8.31 -1.99 6.25
C GLY A 323 9.57 -2.49 6.95
N GLU A 324 9.89 -3.77 6.81
CA GLU A 324 11.13 -4.39 7.30
C GLU A 324 12.37 -3.73 6.67
N ARG A 325 12.32 -3.48 5.36
CA ARG A 325 13.41 -2.79 4.65
C ARG A 325 13.67 -1.40 5.23
N ILE A 326 12.64 -0.64 5.61
CA ILE A 326 12.85 0.66 6.29
C ILE A 326 13.60 0.51 7.61
N VAL A 327 13.27 -0.52 8.41
CA VAL A 327 13.99 -0.82 9.66
C VAL A 327 15.46 -1.09 9.37
N GLN A 328 15.74 -1.94 8.39
CA GLN A 328 17.11 -2.30 8.00
C GLN A 328 17.89 -1.10 7.47
N GLU A 329 17.35 -0.36 6.50
CA GLU A 329 18.07 0.75 5.86
C GLU A 329 18.25 1.95 6.80
N SER A 330 17.30 2.22 7.69
CA SER A 330 17.48 3.24 8.72
C SER A 330 18.46 2.82 9.82
N GLY A 331 18.53 1.52 10.14
CA GLY A 331 19.50 0.96 11.09
C GLY A 331 20.94 0.99 10.56
N ARG A 332 21.15 0.67 9.28
CA ARG A 332 22.46 0.68 8.62
C ARG A 332 23.14 2.06 8.57
N ILE A 333 22.40 3.14 8.83
CA ILE A 333 22.99 4.47 9.01
C ILE A 333 24.00 4.46 10.17
N PHE A 334 23.73 3.73 11.25
CA PHE A 334 24.69 3.57 12.34
C PHE A 334 25.99 2.93 11.86
N GLU A 335 25.89 1.84 11.12
CA GLU A 335 27.05 1.11 10.57
C GLU A 335 27.84 1.99 9.59
N ALA A 336 27.15 2.70 8.68
CA ALA A 336 27.78 3.61 7.73
C ALA A 336 28.60 4.70 8.44
N VAL A 337 28.08 5.25 9.53
CA VAL A 337 28.81 6.25 10.34
C VAL A 337 29.95 5.59 11.11
N TYR A 338 29.70 4.45 11.75
CA TYR A 338 30.69 3.74 12.59
C TYR A 338 31.92 3.29 11.80
N ASN A 339 31.74 2.90 10.54
CA ASN A 339 32.80 2.47 9.63
C ASN A 339 33.65 3.61 9.04
N THR A 340 33.33 4.87 9.34
CA THR A 340 34.21 5.99 9.02
C THR A 340 35.36 6.09 10.04
N PRO A 341 36.52 6.67 9.70
CA PRO A 341 37.63 6.86 10.64
C PRO A 341 37.35 8.00 11.65
N TRP A 342 36.19 7.98 12.33
CA TRP A 342 35.71 9.03 13.25
C TRP A 342 36.60 9.23 14.48
N TYR A 343 37.34 8.20 14.89
CA TYR A 343 38.22 8.18 16.05
C TYR A 343 39.58 8.85 15.80
N THR A 344 39.97 9.08 14.55
CA THR A 344 41.20 9.80 14.18
C THR A 344 40.94 11.28 13.86
N GLN A 345 39.68 11.73 13.94
CA GLN A 345 39.31 13.10 13.57
C GLN A 345 39.48 14.08 14.73
N SER A 346 39.37 15.38 14.41
CA SER A 346 39.37 16.44 15.41
C SER A 346 38.21 16.30 16.40
N LYS A 347 38.34 16.92 17.58
CA LYS A 347 37.28 16.91 18.62
C LYS A 347 35.93 17.37 18.07
N ARG A 348 35.92 18.34 17.16
CA ARG A 348 34.71 18.88 16.52
C ARG A 348 34.01 17.83 15.66
N LEU A 349 34.75 17.13 14.81
CA LEU A 349 34.23 16.07 13.94
C LEU A 349 33.82 14.84 14.73
N SER A 350 34.63 14.39 15.68
CA SER A 350 34.30 13.24 16.53
C SER A 350 33.02 13.46 17.34
N PHE A 351 32.78 14.68 17.81
CA PHE A 351 31.51 15.03 18.47
C PHE A 351 30.31 14.93 17.52
N LEU A 352 30.45 15.43 16.28
CA LEU A 352 29.39 15.33 15.27
C LEU A 352 29.08 13.87 14.93
N TYR A 353 30.10 13.05 14.73
CA TYR A 353 29.97 11.61 14.50
C TYR A 353 29.30 10.90 15.68
N TYR A 354 29.71 11.21 16.90
CA TYR A 354 29.10 10.65 18.10
C TYR A 354 27.60 10.97 18.16
N MET A 355 27.21 12.21 17.94
CA MET A 355 25.79 12.61 17.91
C MET A 355 25.02 11.90 16.80
N PHE A 356 25.62 11.75 15.62
CA PHE A 356 25.01 11.02 14.51
C PHE A 356 24.78 9.55 14.88
N MET A 357 25.80 8.88 15.41
CA MET A 357 25.73 7.49 15.88
C MET A 357 24.67 7.30 16.97
N VAL A 358 24.65 8.15 18.00
CA VAL A 358 23.65 8.08 19.07
C VAL A 358 22.24 8.19 18.50
N ARG A 359 22.02 9.07 17.52
CA ARG A 359 20.71 9.22 16.89
C ARG A 359 20.33 8.06 15.97
N SER A 360 21.28 7.46 15.27
CA SER A 360 21.02 6.35 14.33
C SER A 360 20.89 4.98 14.99
N ARG A 361 21.29 4.83 16.26
CA ARG A 361 21.07 3.59 17.05
C ARG A 361 19.61 3.15 17.13
N LYS A 362 18.66 4.08 17.02
CA LYS A 362 17.22 3.76 17.02
C LYS A 362 16.69 3.78 15.58
N PRO A 363 16.51 2.60 14.93
CA PRO A 363 15.94 2.53 13.60
C PRO A 363 14.49 3.01 13.59
N LEU A 364 14.00 3.36 12.41
CA LEU A 364 12.61 3.74 12.19
C LEU A 364 11.80 2.48 11.91
N THR A 365 10.81 2.21 12.77
CA THR A 365 9.93 1.05 12.64
C THR A 365 8.53 1.49 12.24
N PRO A 366 8.11 1.22 10.99
CA PRO A 366 6.72 1.42 10.59
C PRO A 366 5.81 0.46 11.37
N SER A 367 4.66 0.95 11.82
CA SER A 367 3.74 0.17 12.67
C SER A 367 2.28 0.62 12.56
N ALA A 368 1.34 -0.23 12.96
CA ALA A 368 -0.06 0.13 13.17
C ALA A 368 -0.22 0.82 14.53
N TYR A 369 0.02 2.14 14.60
CA TYR A 369 -0.14 2.93 15.83
C TYR A 369 0.60 2.36 17.06
N GLY A 370 1.72 1.67 16.84
CA GLY A 370 2.50 0.99 17.90
C GLY A 370 1.96 -0.37 18.34
N LEU A 371 0.82 -0.85 17.84
CA LEU A 371 0.25 -2.16 18.20
C LEU A 371 1.00 -3.32 17.55
N LYS A 372 1.30 -3.21 16.25
CA LYS A 372 1.99 -4.24 15.48
C LYS A 372 2.95 -3.59 14.48
N ALA A 373 4.17 -4.11 14.38
CA ALA A 373 5.17 -3.63 13.44
C ALA A 373 4.86 -4.12 12.01
N MET A 374 5.20 -3.31 11.01
CA MET A 374 5.20 -3.74 9.60
C MET A 374 6.49 -4.53 9.35
N SER A 375 6.50 -5.81 9.73
CA SER A 375 7.67 -6.68 9.69
C SER A 375 7.36 -7.99 9.00
N LEU A 376 8.40 -8.65 8.46
CA LEU A 376 8.25 -9.98 7.90
C LEU A 376 7.85 -11.02 8.96
N SER A 377 8.22 -10.80 10.23
CA SER A 377 7.74 -11.62 11.35
C SER A 377 6.21 -11.54 11.49
N THR A 378 5.63 -10.33 11.37
CA THR A 378 4.17 -10.15 11.42
C THR A 378 3.46 -10.87 10.29
N PHE A 379 4.05 -10.85 9.09
CA PHE A 379 3.55 -11.62 7.96
C PHE A 379 3.62 -13.14 8.22
N GLY A 380 4.74 -13.60 8.79
CA GLY A 380 4.93 -14.99 9.21
C GLY A 380 3.91 -15.46 10.24
N ASP A 381 3.63 -14.63 11.26
CA ASP A 381 2.62 -14.92 12.30
C ASP A 381 1.24 -15.19 11.66
N ILE A 382 0.86 -14.39 10.66
CA ILE A 382 -0.41 -14.54 9.94
C ILE A 382 -0.44 -15.83 9.13
N LEU A 383 0.65 -16.15 8.41
CA LEU A 383 0.73 -17.40 7.65
C LEU A 383 0.70 -18.64 8.56
N GLN A 384 1.36 -18.57 9.72
CA GLN A 384 1.35 -19.64 10.70
C GLN A 384 -0.05 -19.83 11.30
N ALA A 385 -0.74 -18.74 11.63
CA ALA A 385 -2.13 -18.78 12.05
C ALA A 385 -3.02 -19.40 10.96
N ALA A 386 -2.84 -18.98 9.71
CA ALA A 386 -3.56 -19.54 8.56
C ALA A 386 -3.41 -21.05 8.46
N TYR A 387 -2.16 -21.52 8.44
CA TYR A 387 -1.85 -22.95 8.37
C TYR A 387 -2.46 -23.74 9.53
N SER A 388 -2.41 -23.20 10.74
CA SER A 388 -2.98 -23.83 11.93
C SER A 388 -4.51 -23.95 11.85
N TYR A 389 -5.21 -22.88 11.45
CA TYR A 389 -6.66 -22.89 11.27
C TYR A 389 -7.08 -23.84 10.13
N LEU A 390 -6.36 -23.86 9.01
CA LEU A 390 -6.61 -24.78 7.90
C LEU A 390 -6.48 -26.24 8.32
N ASN A 391 -5.42 -26.58 9.06
CA ASN A 391 -5.23 -27.94 9.57
C ASN A 391 -6.32 -28.33 10.57
N MET A 392 -6.71 -27.41 11.46
CA MET A 392 -7.80 -27.66 12.41
C MET A 392 -9.12 -27.94 11.68
N LEU A 393 -9.51 -27.09 10.73
CA LEU A 393 -10.71 -27.26 9.91
C LEU A 393 -10.69 -28.60 9.16
N SER A 394 -9.55 -28.94 8.56
CA SER A 394 -9.36 -30.20 7.83
C SER A 394 -9.43 -31.42 8.74
N ALA A 395 -8.99 -31.31 10.00
CA ALA A 395 -9.08 -32.38 10.98
C ALA A 395 -10.50 -32.56 11.53
N THR A 396 -11.26 -31.47 11.71
CA THR A 396 -12.64 -31.51 12.23
C THR A 396 -13.69 -31.95 11.22
N ARG A 397 -13.41 -31.82 9.91
CA ARG A 397 -14.34 -32.19 8.82
C ARG A 397 -14.18 -33.66 8.36
N LYS A 398 -13.42 -34.48 9.10
CA LYS A 398 -13.23 -35.92 8.85
C LYS A 398 -14.37 -36.77 9.38
#